data_AF-W9SI31-F1
#
_entry.id   AF-W9SI31-F1
#
_cell.length_a   1.000
_cell.length_b   1.000
_cell.length_c   1.000
_cell.angle_alpha   90.00
_cell.angle_beta   90.00
_cell.angle_gamma   90.00
#
_symmetry.space_group_name_H-M   'P 1'
#
loop_
_entity.id
_entity.type
_entity.pdbx_description
1 polymer ?
#
loop_
_entity_poly.entity_id
_entity_poly.type
_entity_poly.pdbx_seq_one_letter_code
_entity_poly.pdbx_strand_id
1 'polypeptide(L)'
;MTEVFNAFKDERGNFKASLGDDVMGLLSLYETSFHLIEGESVLEEAREFTRKHLQKYIKHKKKSSQDDHLYVLVSHALELPPHWRMRRLEARWFIDVYEKRPHMNPVRYT
;
A
#
# COMPACT_ATOMS: atom_id res chain seq x y z
N MET A 1 -15.06 5.30 -12.72
CA MET A 1 -13.83 4.64 -12.20
C MET A 1 -13.84 4.58 -10.67
N THR A 2 -14.37 5.61 -9.98
CA THR A 2 -14.56 5.63 -8.51
C THR A 2 -15.59 4.64 -7.97
N GLU A 3 -16.54 4.22 -8.81
CA GLU A 3 -17.56 3.20 -8.52
C GLU A 3 -16.97 1.91 -7.92
N VAL A 4 -15.76 1.53 -8.35
CA VAL A 4 -15.06 0.34 -7.84
C VAL A 4 -14.77 0.45 -6.33
N PHE A 5 -14.57 1.68 -5.81
CA PHE A 5 -14.32 1.90 -4.39
C PHE A 5 -15.58 1.83 -3.53
N ASN A 6 -16.78 1.95 -4.13
CA ASN A 6 -18.04 1.89 -3.38
C ASN A 6 -18.26 0.52 -2.73
N ALA A 7 -17.73 -0.56 -3.31
CA ALA A 7 -17.76 -1.91 -2.71
C ALA A 7 -17.05 -1.98 -1.34
N PHE A 8 -16.10 -1.07 -1.11
CA PHE A 8 -15.31 -0.98 0.11
C PHE A 8 -15.87 0.03 1.11
N LYS A 9 -16.98 0.70 0.77
CA LYS A 9 -17.68 1.64 1.65
C LYS A 9 -18.83 0.99 2.40
N ASP A 10 -19.10 1.48 3.61
CA ASP A 10 -20.25 1.12 4.43
C ASP A 10 -21.50 1.89 3.99
N GLU A 11 -22.64 1.60 4.63
CA GLU A 11 -23.92 2.28 4.35
C GLU A 11 -23.88 3.79 4.64
N ARG A 12 -22.87 4.27 5.39
CA ARG A 12 -22.65 5.68 5.71
C ARG A 12 -21.70 6.36 4.72
N GLY A 13 -21.21 5.64 3.71
CA GLY A 13 -20.26 6.15 2.71
C GLY A 13 -18.80 6.19 3.15
N ASN A 14 -18.44 5.59 4.30
CA ASN A 14 -17.08 5.54 4.81
C ASN A 14 -16.42 4.20 4.45
N PHE A 15 -15.09 4.17 4.31
CA PHE A 15 -14.37 2.91 4.13
C PHE A 15 -14.60 1.96 5.31
N LYS A 16 -14.97 0.71 5.01
CA LYS A 16 -15.28 -0.32 6.01
C LYS A 16 -14.11 -0.52 6.96
N ALA A 17 -14.37 -0.48 8.27
CA ALA A 17 -13.36 -0.73 9.29
C ALA A 17 -12.74 -2.14 9.20
N SER A 18 -13.47 -3.12 8.65
CA SER A 18 -12.99 -4.48 8.39
C SER A 18 -11.82 -4.55 7.41
N LEU A 19 -11.58 -3.49 6.63
CA LEU A 19 -10.41 -3.41 5.74
C LEU A 19 -9.12 -3.19 6.53
N GLY A 20 -9.21 -2.79 7.80
CA GLY A 20 -8.06 -2.52 8.67
C GLY A 20 -7.12 -3.71 8.85
N ASP A 21 -7.62 -4.93 8.68
CA ASP A 21 -6.86 -6.17 8.90
C ASP A 21 -6.12 -6.64 7.64
N ASP A 22 -6.55 -6.23 6.44
CA ASP A 22 -5.88 -6.57 5.17
C ASP A 22 -4.81 -5.53 4.81
N VAL A 23 -3.64 -5.66 5.43
CA VAL A 23 -2.52 -4.73 5.24
C VAL A 23 -2.06 -4.66 3.78
N MET A 24 -2.12 -5.78 3.04
CA MET A 24 -1.73 -5.79 1.62
C MET A 24 -2.76 -5.07 0.76
N GLY A 25 -4.05 -5.33 0.98
CA GLY A 25 -5.12 -4.59 0.31
C GLY A 25 -5.06 -3.10 0.58
N LEU A 26 -4.80 -2.70 1.84
CA LEU A 26 -4.59 -1.30 2.23
C LEU A 26 -3.39 -0.66 1.52
N LEU A 27 -2.28 -1.39 1.38
CA LEU A 27 -1.10 -0.91 0.66
C LEU A 27 -1.39 -0.69 -0.83
N SER A 28 -2.05 -1.65 -1.49
CA SER A 28 -2.45 -1.51 -2.89
C SER A 28 -3.43 -0.36 -3.10
N LEU A 29 -4.40 -0.19 -2.19
CA LEU A 29 -5.34 0.93 -2.23
C LEU A 29 -4.63 2.28 -2.01
N TYR A 30 -3.65 2.33 -1.11
CA TYR A 30 -2.83 3.52 -0.89
C TYR A 30 -2.10 3.92 -2.18
N GLU A 31 -1.38 3.00 -2.83
CA GLU A 31 -0.62 3.31 -4.06
C GLU A 31 -1.51 3.72 -5.23
N THR A 32 -2.64 3.03 -5.42
CA THR A 32 -3.60 3.34 -6.50
C THR A 32 -4.23 4.71 -6.32
N SER A 33 -4.43 5.18 -5.08
CA SER A 33 -4.96 6.52 -4.78
C SER A 33 -4.11 7.66 -5.36
N PHE A 34 -2.83 7.43 -5.71
CA PHE A 34 -1.95 8.42 -6.32
C PHE A 34 -1.87 8.35 -7.86
N HIS A 35 -2.40 7.30 -8.47
CA HIS A 35 -2.35 7.09 -9.92
C HIS A 35 -3.61 7.58 -10.65
N LEU A 36 -4.68 7.83 -9.90
CA LEU A 36 -5.94 8.37 -10.42
C LEU A 36 -5.94 9.90 -10.30
N ILE A 37 -6.62 10.56 -11.24
CA ILE A 37 -6.57 12.02 -11.44
C ILE A 37 -7.05 12.76 -10.18
N GLU A 38 -6.33 13.81 -9.79
CA GLU A 38 -6.70 14.71 -8.69
C GLU A 38 -8.07 15.38 -8.92
N GLY A 39 -8.91 15.43 -7.89
CA GLY A 39 -10.24 16.07 -7.94
C GLY A 39 -11.41 15.17 -7.55
N GLU A 40 -11.19 13.86 -7.34
CA GLU A 40 -12.22 12.94 -6.86
C GLU A 40 -12.10 12.75 -5.34
N SER A 41 -13.10 13.22 -4.58
CA SER A 41 -13.13 13.15 -3.10
C SER A 41 -12.88 11.74 -2.54
N VAL A 42 -13.34 10.72 -3.26
CA VAL A 42 -13.22 9.31 -2.87
C VAL A 42 -11.76 8.84 -2.78
N LEU A 43 -10.87 9.36 -3.64
CA LEU A 43 -9.46 8.96 -3.66
C LEU A 43 -8.67 9.60 -2.52
N GLU A 44 -9.01 10.85 -2.19
CA GLU A 44 -8.42 11.54 -1.05
C GLU A 44 -8.83 10.87 0.26
N GLU A 45 -10.12 10.52 0.40
CA GLU A 45 -10.62 9.71 1.51
C GLU A 45 -9.92 8.34 1.59
N ALA A 46 -9.74 7.65 0.45
CA ALA A 46 -9.06 6.36 0.40
C ALA A 46 -7.59 6.49 0.84
N ARG A 47 -6.91 7.53 0.38
CA ARG A 47 -5.52 7.82 0.74
C ARG A 47 -5.37 8.09 2.22
N GLU A 48 -6.26 8.91 2.80
CA GLU A 48 -6.21 9.21 4.23
C GLU A 48 -6.53 7.98 5.08
N PHE A 49 -7.57 7.23 4.71
CA PHE A 49 -7.97 6.00 5.38
C PHE A 49 -6.84 4.97 5.40
N THR A 50 -6.27 4.67 4.24
CA THR A 50 -5.19 3.67 4.12
C THR A 50 -3.92 4.14 4.82
N ARG A 51 -3.51 5.40 4.64
CA ARG A 51 -2.34 5.97 5.34
C ARG A 51 -2.46 5.82 6.85
N LYS A 52 -3.62 6.11 7.44
CA LYS A 52 -3.85 5.99 8.88
C LYS A 52 -3.69 4.54 9.37
N HIS A 53 -4.23 3.57 8.64
CA HIS A 53 -4.14 2.15 8.99
C HIS A 53 -2.72 1.60 8.80
N LEU A 54 -2.04 1.97 7.71
CA LEU A 54 -0.65 1.58 7.45
C LEU A 54 0.32 2.15 8.50
N GLN A 55 0.14 3.42 8.90
CA GLN A 55 0.91 4.01 10.00
C GLN A 55 0.64 3.31 11.34
N LYS A 56 -0.62 2.93 11.59
CA LYS A 56 -0.99 2.14 12.77
C LYS A 56 -0.28 0.78 12.74
N TYR A 57 -0.29 0.09 11.61
CA TYR A 57 0.40 -1.19 11.44
C TYR A 57 1.90 -1.10 11.75
N ILE A 58 2.61 -0.12 11.19
CA ILE A 58 4.04 0.11 11.46
C ILE A 58 4.31 0.36 12.95
N LYS A 59 3.46 1.17 13.61
CA LYS A 59 3.60 1.48 15.05
C LYS A 59 3.36 0.28 15.97
N HIS A 60 2.43 -0.60 15.62
CA HIS A 60 2.06 -1.75 16.45
C HIS A 60 2.96 -2.97 16.20
N LYS A 61 3.63 -3.03 15.05
CA LYS A 61 4.61 -4.09 14.78
C LYS A 61 5.86 -3.90 15.62
N LYS A 62 6.31 -4.96 16.29
CA LYS A 62 7.56 -4.94 17.09
C LYS A 62 8.77 -4.76 16.16
N LYS A 63 9.82 -4.05 16.61
CA LYS A 63 11.07 -3.87 15.84
C LYS A 63 11.72 -5.18 15.35
N SER A 64 11.48 -6.30 16.04
CA SER A 64 11.92 -7.65 15.62
C SER A 64 11.32 -8.11 14.27
N SER A 65 10.30 -7.44 13.73
CA SER A 65 9.71 -7.75 12.42
C SER A 65 10.19 -6.82 11.30
N GLN A 66 11.34 -6.16 11.48
CA GLN A 66 11.94 -5.32 10.45
C GLN A 66 12.37 -6.14 9.21
N ASP A 67 12.60 -7.44 9.38
CA ASP A 67 12.85 -8.40 8.30
C ASP A 67 11.57 -8.97 7.67
N ASP A 68 10.40 -8.61 8.18
CA ASP A 68 9.14 -9.02 7.56
C ASP A 68 8.94 -8.22 6.27
N HIS A 69 8.86 -8.93 5.15
CA HIS A 69 8.60 -8.40 3.82
C HIS A 69 7.43 -7.39 3.79
N LEU A 70 6.34 -7.66 4.51
CA LEU A 70 5.19 -6.74 4.59
C LEU A 70 5.53 -5.44 5.31
N TYR A 71 6.38 -5.49 6.34
CA TYR A 71 6.82 -4.28 7.04
C TYR A 71 7.65 -3.40 6.12
N VAL A 72 8.60 -4.00 5.38
CA VAL A 72 9.47 -3.28 4.44
C VAL A 72 8.65 -2.57 3.35
N LEU A 73 7.67 -3.27 2.76
CA LEU A 73 6.80 -2.68 1.75
C LEU A 73 6.00 -1.47 2.27
N VAL A 74 5.39 -1.62 3.45
CA VAL A 74 4.57 -0.56 4.04
C VAL A 74 5.42 0.64 4.47
N SER A 75 6.61 0.39 5.02
CA SER A 75 7.54 1.45 5.42
C SER A 75 7.98 2.27 4.21
N HIS A 76 8.38 1.60 3.12
CA HIS A 76 8.83 2.25 1.88
C HIS A 76 7.73 3.10 1.23
N ALA A 77 6.50 2.57 1.15
CA ALA A 77 5.36 3.29 0.59
C ALA A 77 5.00 4.54 1.39
N LEU A 78 5.16 4.53 2.71
CA LEU A 78 4.89 5.69 3.57
C LEU A 78 6.03 6.72 3.60
N GLU A 79 7.26 6.33 3.25
CA GLU A 79 8.44 7.21 3.27
C GLU A 79 8.50 8.14 2.06
N LEU A 80 8.16 7.63 0.87
CA LEU A 80 8.29 8.36 -0.39
C LEU A 80 6.93 8.51 -1.08
N PRO A 81 6.48 9.76 -1.36
CA PRO A 81 5.32 9.97 -2.22
C PRO A 81 5.51 9.25 -3.57
N PRO A 82 4.48 8.59 -4.13
CA PRO A 82 4.64 7.82 -5.36
C PRO A 82 5.17 8.61 -6.55
N HIS A 83 4.85 9.89 -6.65
CA HIS A 83 5.35 10.78 -7.71
C HIS A 83 6.85 11.13 -7.57
N TRP A 84 7.48 10.85 -6.43
CA TRP A 84 8.93 11.02 -6.21
C TRP A 84 9.72 9.72 -6.43
N ARG A 85 9.05 8.58 -6.60
CA ARG A 85 9.69 7.29 -6.83
C ARG A 85 10.10 7.17 -8.30
N MET A 86 11.37 7.46 -8.62
CA MET A 86 11.90 7.28 -9.97
C MET A 86 11.74 5.81 -10.41
N ARG A 87 11.01 5.57 -11.50
CA ARG A 87 10.66 4.23 -12.00
C ARG A 87 11.83 3.23 -12.01
N ARG A 88 13.03 3.64 -12.43
CA ARG A 88 14.22 2.76 -12.47
C ARG A 88 14.73 2.39 -11.08
N LEU A 89 14.75 3.35 -10.15
CA LEU A 89 15.17 3.12 -8.77
C LEU A 89 14.14 2.28 -8.04
N GLU A 90 12.86 2.58 -8.24
CA GLU A 90 11.75 1.83 -7.65
C GLU A 90 11.75 0.38 -8.13
N ALA A 91 11.93 0.16 -9.44
CA ALA A 91 12.05 -1.18 -9.99
C ALA A 91 13.22 -1.93 -9.33
N ARG A 92 14.43 -1.32 -9.28
CA ARG A 92 15.61 -1.93 -8.66
C ARG A 92 15.36 -2.30 -7.20
N TRP A 93 14.84 -1.36 -6.41
CA TRP A 93 14.49 -1.60 -5.01
C TRP A 93 13.51 -2.76 -4.87
N PHE A 94 12.47 -2.81 -5.70
CA PHE A 94 11.49 -3.89 -5.68
C PHE A 94 12.11 -5.25 -6.04
N ILE A 95 13.07 -5.31 -6.96
CA ILE A 95 13.83 -6.54 -7.26
C ILE A 95 14.48 -7.07 -5.97
N ASP A 96 15.21 -6.19 -5.28
CA ASP A 96 16.02 -6.56 -4.12
C ASP A 96 15.15 -6.97 -2.92
N VAL A 97 13.95 -6.39 -2.79
CA VAL A 97 12.95 -6.77 -1.79
C VAL A 97 12.26 -8.08 -2.15
N TYR A 98 11.88 -8.26 -3.42
CA TYR A 98 11.20 -9.47 -3.89
C TYR A 98 12.05 -10.73 -3.73
N GLU A 99 13.38 -10.63 -3.94
CA GLU A 99 14.33 -11.72 -3.72
C GLU A 99 14.30 -12.25 -2.28
N LYS A 100 13.98 -11.39 -1.32
CA LYS A 100 13.91 -11.73 0.12
C LYS A 100 12.52 -12.22 0.54
N ARG A 101 11.54 -12.24 -0.37
CA ARG A 101 10.17 -12.64 -0.05
C ARG A 101 10.09 -14.15 0.20
N PRO A 102 9.38 -14.60 1.25
CA PRO A 102 9.04 -16.01 1.41
C PRO A 102 8.29 -16.54 0.17
N HIS A 103 8.68 -17.73 -0.31
CA HIS A 103 8.06 -18.37 -1.48
C HIS A 103 8.19 -17.58 -2.80
N MET A 104 9.28 -16.81 -2.95
CA MET A 104 9.62 -16.14 -4.22
C MET A 104 9.69 -17.16 -5.38
N ASN A 105 9.11 -16.82 -6.53
CA ASN A 105 9.33 -17.57 -7.76
C ASN A 105 10.67 -17.15 -8.40
N PRO A 106 11.63 -18.07 -8.58
CA PRO A 106 12.96 -17.74 -9.10
C PRO A 106 12.98 -17.47 -10.61
N VAL A 107 11.93 -17.80 -11.36
CA VAL A 107 11.95 -17.70 -12.82
C VAL A 107 11.52 -16.30 -13.27
N ARG A 108 12.51 -15.49 -13.65
CA ARG A 108 12.32 -14.25 -14.43
C ARG A 108 12.56 -14.55 -15.91
N TYR A 109 11.50 -14.59 -16.72
CA TYR A 109 11.66 -14.45 -18.16
C TYR A 109 12.11 -13.01 -18.41
N THR A 110 13.29 -12.87 -19.01
CA THR A 110 13.88 -11.59 -19.44
C THR A 110 13.26 -11.15 -20.76
#